data_AF-A0A2D6ETD1-F1
#
_entry.id   AF-A0A2D6ETD1-F1
#
_cell.length_a   1.000
_cell.length_b   1.000
_cell.length_c   1.000
_cell.angle_alpha   90.00
_cell.angle_beta   90.00
_cell.angle_gamma   90.00
#
_symmetry.space_group_name_H-M   'P 1'
#
loop_
_entity.id
_entity.type
_entity.pdbx_description
1 polymer ?
#
loop_
_entity_poly.entity_id
_entity_poly.type
_entity_poly.pdbx_seq_one_letter_code
_entity_poly.pdbx_strand_id
1 'polypeptide(L)'
;MASLFLFKKLAKLLAVLIIATLFVQGCGPKSRDLPINKIKRALQKIPTYSVILEDMKGEGNFFPHYFHKYRVVTPEETGSTDWLEVPKDYYKINETFLGMTLLAKKDGKEGSSVSPPGYQFVGDSRYGKWREDNRGGSFWEFYGKYALFSSLLGGWYRPIYRDDYRSYQRYRTRNVPYFGRNKEYGTSGSIARQNKPNFYSRRLNRERMRKASFSDRVKRKIGRSKTSFRSRTGGLGK
;
A
#
# COMPACT_ATOMS: atom_id res chain seq x y z
N MET A 1 2.15 -4.20 -42.10
CA MET A 1 2.48 -3.48 -40.85
C MET A 1 1.32 -3.42 -39.83
N ALA A 2 0.05 -3.33 -40.25
CA ALA A 2 -1.12 -3.31 -39.34
C ALA A 2 -1.32 -4.59 -38.50
N SER A 3 -1.04 -5.77 -39.07
CA SER A 3 -1.22 -7.07 -38.38
C SER A 3 -0.30 -7.24 -37.15
N LEU A 4 0.93 -6.71 -37.20
CA LEU A 4 1.87 -6.75 -36.08
C LEU A 4 1.44 -5.84 -34.91
N PHE A 5 0.74 -4.74 -35.22
CA PHE A 5 0.20 -3.82 -34.22
C PHE A 5 -1.03 -4.40 -33.50
N LEU A 6 -1.91 -5.07 -34.25
CA LEU A 6 -3.05 -5.80 -33.71
C LEU A 6 -2.61 -6.95 -32.81
N PHE A 7 -1.61 -7.74 -33.21
CA PHE A 7 -1.05 -8.81 -32.38
C PHE A 7 -0.42 -8.31 -31.07
N LYS A 8 0.31 -7.19 -31.11
CA LYS A 8 0.88 -6.56 -29.90
C LYS A 8 -0.20 -5.99 -28.98
N LYS A 9 -1.27 -5.41 -29.53
CA LYS A 9 -2.43 -4.94 -28.75
C LYS A 9 -3.21 -6.12 -28.15
N LEU A 10 -3.44 -7.20 -28.90
CA LEU A 10 -4.10 -8.42 -28.40
C LEU A 10 -3.28 -9.10 -27.30
N ALA A 11 -1.96 -9.20 -27.45
CA ALA A 11 -1.09 -9.78 -26.41
C ALA A 11 -1.05 -8.92 -25.13
N LYS A 12 -1.13 -7.59 -25.26
CA LYS A 12 -1.27 -6.65 -24.13
C LYS A 12 -2.65 -6.78 -23.45
N LEU A 13 -3.73 -6.83 -24.23
CA LEU A 13 -5.10 -7.05 -23.73
C LEU A 13 -5.27 -8.41 -23.03
N LEU A 14 -4.66 -9.47 -23.57
CA LEU A 14 -4.64 -10.80 -22.94
C LEU A 14 -3.87 -10.79 -21.62
N ALA A 15 -2.75 -10.06 -21.53
CA ALA A 15 -2.01 -9.93 -20.28
C ALA A 15 -2.83 -9.26 -19.17
N VAL A 16 -3.77 -8.37 -19.53
CA VAL A 16 -4.67 -7.66 -18.60
C VAL A 16 -5.88 -8.52 -18.21
N LEU A 17 -6.49 -9.23 -19.17
CA LEU A 17 -7.61 -10.14 -18.86
C LEU A 17 -7.17 -11.29 -17.95
N ILE A 18 -5.94 -11.79 -18.14
CA ILE A 18 -5.32 -12.83 -17.31
C ILE A 18 -5.03 -12.32 -15.88
N ILE A 19 -4.78 -11.02 -15.68
CA ILE A 19 -4.65 -10.41 -14.33
C ILE A 19 -5.99 -10.36 -13.60
N ALA A 20 -7.11 -10.27 -14.32
CA ALA A 20 -8.46 -10.27 -13.76
C ALA A 20 -9.04 -11.68 -13.50
N THR A 21 -8.55 -12.73 -14.19
CA THR A 21 -9.12 -14.10 -14.09
C THR A 21 -8.20 -15.15 -13.44
N LEU A 22 -6.89 -14.94 -13.40
CA LEU A 22 -6.03 -15.77 -12.56
C LEU A 22 -6.15 -15.25 -11.13
N PHE A 23 -6.94 -15.89 -10.26
CA PHE A 23 -6.65 -16.16 -8.84
C PHE A 23 -7.87 -16.74 -8.09
N VAL A 24 -8.75 -17.48 -8.79
CA VAL A 24 -9.62 -18.46 -8.12
C VAL A 24 -8.83 -19.75 -7.90
N GLN A 25 -7.86 -19.73 -6.97
CA GLN A 25 -7.28 -20.97 -6.45
C GLN A 25 -7.18 -20.91 -4.92
N GLY A 26 -8.18 -21.56 -4.32
CA GLY A 26 -8.14 -22.49 -3.20
C GLY A 26 -6.94 -22.51 -2.26
N CYS A 27 -7.27 -22.59 -0.97
CA CYS A 27 -6.40 -22.97 0.14
C CYS A 27 -5.47 -24.14 -0.23
N GLY A 28 -4.16 -23.87 -0.29
CA GLY A 28 -3.10 -24.86 -0.53
C GLY A 28 -1.74 -24.26 -0.14
N PRO A 29 -0.70 -25.09 0.12
CA PRO A 29 0.48 -24.68 0.87
C PRO A 29 1.24 -23.53 0.20
N LYS A 30 1.61 -22.56 1.04
CA LYS A 30 2.17 -21.25 0.72
C LYS A 30 3.33 -21.35 -0.28
N SER A 31 3.10 -20.88 -1.49
CA SER A 31 4.18 -20.59 -2.43
C SER A 31 5.19 -19.64 -1.75
N ARG A 32 6.48 -20.01 -1.75
CA ARG A 32 7.60 -19.16 -1.31
C ARG A 32 7.70 -17.85 -2.10
N ASP A 33 7.00 -17.76 -3.23
CA ASP A 33 7.09 -16.63 -4.14
C ASP A 33 6.06 -15.55 -3.79
N LEU A 34 6.56 -14.33 -3.61
CA LEU A 34 5.76 -13.19 -3.20
C LEU A 34 4.84 -12.74 -4.35
N PRO A 35 3.59 -12.31 -4.07
CA PRO A 35 2.70 -11.76 -5.08
C PRO A 35 3.33 -10.64 -5.92
N ILE A 36 4.16 -9.79 -5.30
CA ILE A 36 4.88 -8.71 -5.99
C ILE A 36 5.81 -9.23 -7.09
N ASN A 37 6.43 -10.41 -6.92
CA ASN A 37 7.31 -11.01 -7.92
C ASN A 37 6.50 -11.54 -9.11
N LYS A 38 5.32 -12.10 -8.85
CA LYS A 38 4.38 -12.53 -9.90
C LYS A 38 3.96 -11.33 -10.75
N ILE A 39 3.59 -10.22 -10.11
CA ILE A 39 3.27 -8.95 -10.78
C ILE A 39 4.47 -8.46 -11.60
N LYS A 40 5.68 -8.45 -11.02
CA LYS A 40 6.91 -8.03 -11.71
C LYS A 40 7.15 -8.84 -12.99
N ARG A 41 6.99 -10.17 -12.94
CA ARG A 41 7.17 -11.05 -14.11
C ARG A 41 6.10 -10.84 -15.17
N ALA A 42 4.83 -10.65 -14.77
CA ALA A 42 3.75 -10.33 -15.70
C ALA A 42 4.03 -9.00 -16.45
N LEU A 43 4.63 -8.03 -15.78
CA LEU A 43 4.96 -6.71 -16.33
C LEU A 43 6.34 -6.63 -17.00
N GLN A 44 7.07 -7.74 -17.15
CA GLN A 44 8.47 -7.71 -17.62
C GLN A 44 8.65 -6.99 -18.98
N LYS A 45 7.68 -7.16 -19.89
CA LYS A 45 7.66 -6.57 -21.24
C LYS A 45 7.21 -5.11 -21.26
N ILE A 46 6.69 -4.60 -20.15
CA ILE A 46 6.25 -3.21 -20.03
C ILE A 46 7.45 -2.37 -19.61
N PRO A 47 7.83 -1.33 -20.40
CA PRO A 47 9.02 -0.53 -20.12
C PRO A 47 8.83 0.42 -18.95
N THR A 48 7.58 0.84 -18.68
CA THR A 48 7.25 1.82 -17.66
C THR A 48 6.01 1.40 -16.87
N TYR A 49 6.14 1.23 -15.56
CA TYR A 49 5.03 0.93 -14.65
C TYR A 49 5.35 1.32 -13.20
N SER A 50 4.31 1.40 -12.37
CA SER A 50 4.38 1.52 -10.92
C SER A 50 3.44 0.51 -10.28
N VAL A 51 3.89 -0.15 -9.21
CA VAL A 51 3.07 -1.04 -8.37
C VAL A 51 2.99 -0.44 -6.99
N ILE A 52 1.78 -0.05 -6.60
CA ILE A 52 1.44 0.68 -5.39
C ILE A 52 0.81 -0.29 -4.40
N LEU A 53 1.19 -0.21 -3.11
CA LEU A 53 0.45 -0.90 -2.05
C LEU A 53 -0.88 -0.18 -1.82
N GLU A 54 -1.92 -0.64 -2.51
CA GLU A 54 -3.23 0.00 -2.55
C GLU A 54 -3.97 -0.15 -1.22
N ASP A 55 -3.92 -1.36 -0.65
CA ASP A 55 -4.54 -1.70 0.61
C ASP A 55 -3.84 -2.92 1.24
N MET A 56 -4.05 -3.14 2.53
CA MET A 56 -3.58 -4.32 3.25
C MET A 56 -4.51 -4.67 4.42
N LYS A 57 -4.59 -5.95 4.76
CA LYS A 57 -5.38 -6.43 5.90
C LYS A 57 -4.76 -7.67 6.52
N GLY A 58 -4.99 -7.84 7.81
CA GLY A 58 -4.77 -9.13 8.50
C GLY A 58 -6.12 -9.71 8.92
N GLU A 59 -6.35 -11.01 8.80
CA GLU A 59 -7.61 -11.66 9.19
C GLU A 59 -7.32 -12.89 10.02
N GLY A 60 -8.23 -13.27 10.92
CA GLY A 60 -8.05 -14.40 11.82
C GLY A 60 -7.56 -14.00 13.22
N ASN A 61 -8.10 -14.66 14.23
CA ASN A 61 -7.80 -14.39 15.65
C ASN A 61 -6.67 -15.28 16.19
N PHE A 62 -6.67 -16.57 15.86
CA PHE A 62 -5.70 -17.55 16.36
C PHE A 62 -4.57 -17.81 15.36
N PHE A 63 -4.92 -17.89 14.07
CA PHE A 63 -3.97 -18.05 12.97
C PHE A 63 -4.16 -16.87 12.01
N PRO A 64 -3.46 -15.74 12.23
CA PRO A 64 -3.66 -14.58 11.40
C PRO A 64 -3.07 -14.80 10.00
N HIS A 65 -3.90 -14.59 8.99
CA HIS A 65 -3.53 -14.48 7.58
C HIS A 65 -3.35 -13.01 7.21
N TYR A 66 -2.45 -12.72 6.28
CA TYR A 66 -2.11 -11.37 5.89
C TYR A 66 -2.29 -11.23 4.39
N PHE A 67 -2.86 -10.11 3.96
CA PHE A 67 -3.21 -9.88 2.57
C PHE A 67 -2.78 -8.48 2.15
N HIS A 68 -2.28 -8.38 0.93
CA HIS A 68 -2.05 -7.12 0.24
C HIS A 68 -2.99 -7.00 -0.95
N LYS A 69 -3.35 -5.77 -1.28
CA LYS A 69 -3.97 -5.38 -2.52
C LYS A 69 -3.03 -4.41 -3.22
N TYR A 70 -2.77 -4.63 -4.50
CA TYR A 70 -1.86 -3.81 -5.28
C TYR A 70 -2.61 -3.05 -6.35
N ARG A 71 -2.19 -1.82 -6.61
CA ARG A 71 -2.60 -1.06 -7.79
C ARG A 71 -1.43 -0.99 -8.75
N VAL A 72 -1.65 -1.43 -9.98
CA VAL A 72 -0.68 -1.35 -11.08
C VAL A 72 -1.06 -0.16 -11.94
N VAL A 73 -0.07 0.66 -12.28
CA VAL A 73 -0.23 1.84 -13.12
C VAL A 73 0.79 1.78 -14.24
N THR A 74 0.33 1.89 -15.47
CA THR A 74 1.15 2.05 -16.67
C THR A 74 0.78 3.37 -17.35
N PRO A 75 1.51 3.82 -18.39
CA PRO A 75 1.10 4.99 -19.16
C PRO A 75 -0.28 4.85 -19.82
N GLU A 76 -0.67 3.61 -20.16
CA GLU A 76 -1.87 3.32 -20.95
C GLU A 76 -3.08 2.98 -20.07
N GLU A 77 -2.86 2.40 -18.88
CA GLU A 77 -3.94 1.83 -18.06
C GLU A 77 -3.62 1.78 -16.56
N THR A 78 -4.66 1.60 -15.75
CA THR A 78 -4.55 1.29 -14.33
C THR A 78 -5.45 0.11 -13.97
N GLY A 79 -4.96 -0.78 -13.11
CA GLY A 79 -5.70 -1.92 -12.60
C GLY A 79 -5.37 -2.18 -11.13
N SER A 80 -6.27 -2.84 -10.41
CA SER A 80 -6.02 -3.30 -9.05
C SER A 80 -6.11 -4.83 -9.01
N THR A 81 -5.26 -5.45 -8.19
CA THR A 81 -5.35 -6.88 -7.92
C THR A 81 -6.50 -7.18 -6.97
N ASP A 82 -6.88 -8.44 -6.85
CA ASP A 82 -7.61 -8.92 -5.69
C ASP A 82 -6.74 -8.93 -4.42
N TRP A 83 -7.31 -9.41 -3.32
CA TRP A 83 -6.59 -9.67 -2.08
C TRP A 83 -5.65 -10.86 -2.27
N LEU A 84 -4.35 -10.62 -2.20
CA LEU A 84 -3.32 -11.65 -2.35
C LEU A 84 -2.73 -11.95 -0.98
N GLU A 85 -2.76 -13.20 -0.55
CA GLU A 85 -2.14 -13.62 0.70
C GLU A 85 -0.62 -13.43 0.63
N VAL A 86 -0.05 -12.92 1.71
CA VAL A 86 1.38 -12.67 1.87
C VAL A 86 1.90 -13.28 3.17
N PRO A 87 3.18 -13.67 3.23
CA PRO A 87 3.82 -14.05 4.48
C PRO A 87 3.78 -12.89 5.49
N LYS A 88 3.65 -13.24 6.79
CA LYS A 88 3.60 -12.29 7.90
C LYS A 88 4.78 -11.32 7.91
N ASP A 89 5.99 -11.80 7.64
CA ASP A 89 7.19 -10.96 7.70
C ASP A 89 7.21 -9.95 6.55
N TYR A 90 6.75 -10.36 5.36
CA TYR A 90 6.58 -9.45 4.24
C TYR A 90 5.48 -8.40 4.51
N TYR A 91 4.38 -8.78 5.14
CA TYR A 91 3.36 -7.82 5.59
C TYR A 91 3.95 -6.79 6.55
N LYS A 92 4.68 -7.23 7.58
CA LYS A 92 5.28 -6.35 8.59
C LYS A 92 6.26 -5.34 7.99
N ILE A 93 7.14 -5.78 7.09
CA ILE A 93 8.12 -4.90 6.44
C ILE A 93 7.42 -3.82 5.60
N ASN A 94 6.24 -4.13 5.03
CA ASN A 94 5.48 -3.20 4.20
C ASN A 94 4.38 -2.44 4.95
N GLU A 95 4.21 -2.66 6.26
CA GLU A 95 3.10 -2.10 7.04
C GLU A 95 3.13 -0.57 7.08
N THR A 96 4.30 0.06 6.87
CA THR A 96 4.46 1.52 6.82
C THR A 96 4.21 2.11 5.44
N PHE A 97 4.10 1.29 4.39
CA PHE A 97 4.11 1.71 3.00
C PHE A 97 2.72 1.77 2.34
N LEU A 98 1.63 1.87 3.11
CA LEU A 98 0.28 2.03 2.54
C LEU A 98 0.22 3.26 1.62
N GLY A 99 -0.24 3.06 0.39
CA GLY A 99 -0.31 4.10 -0.64
C GLY A 99 1.04 4.45 -1.28
N MET A 100 2.11 3.72 -0.98
CA MET A 100 3.45 3.95 -1.55
C MET A 100 3.71 3.03 -2.74
N THR A 101 4.61 3.46 -3.63
CA THR A 101 5.10 2.61 -4.74
C THR A 101 6.16 1.66 -4.21
N LEU A 102 5.87 0.36 -4.24
CA LEU A 102 6.78 -0.70 -3.81
C LEU A 102 7.72 -1.17 -4.92
N LEU A 103 7.23 -1.16 -6.16
CA LEU A 103 8.00 -1.54 -7.34
C LEU A 103 7.73 -0.54 -8.44
N ALA A 104 8.79 -0.11 -9.11
CA ALA A 104 8.69 0.90 -10.13
C ALA A 104 9.67 0.57 -11.26
N LYS A 105 9.27 0.79 -12.50
CA LYS A 105 10.13 0.68 -13.68
C LYS A 105 9.88 1.88 -14.56
N LYS A 106 10.95 2.50 -15.04
CA LYS A 106 10.90 3.68 -15.90
C LYS A 106 11.87 3.46 -17.05
N ASP A 107 11.35 3.42 -18.27
CA ASP A 107 12.13 3.25 -19.51
C ASP A 107 13.09 2.06 -19.45
N GLY A 108 12.63 0.92 -18.94
CA GLY A 108 13.45 -0.28 -18.80
C GLY A 108 14.23 -0.36 -17.50
N LYS A 109 14.43 0.75 -16.78
CA LYS A 109 15.24 0.80 -15.55
C LYS A 109 14.35 0.64 -14.32
N GLU A 110 14.74 -0.28 -13.43
CA GLU A 110 14.05 -0.46 -12.16
C GLU A 110 14.31 0.71 -11.22
N GLY A 111 13.29 1.07 -10.44
CA GLY A 111 13.40 2.01 -9.34
C GLY A 111 14.18 1.39 -8.19
N SER A 112 14.94 2.23 -7.48
CA SER A 112 15.83 1.78 -6.42
C SER A 112 15.13 1.68 -5.06
N SER A 113 14.22 2.61 -4.73
CA SER A 113 13.60 2.69 -3.41
C SER A 113 12.10 2.96 -3.43
N VAL A 114 11.44 2.61 -2.31
CA VAL A 114 10.02 2.91 -2.06
C VAL A 114 9.81 4.41 -1.98
N SER A 115 8.86 4.95 -2.73
CA SER A 115 8.57 6.37 -2.72
C SER A 115 7.09 6.62 -2.91
N PRO A 116 6.63 7.86 -2.70
CA PRO A 116 5.28 8.19 -3.09
C PRO A 116 5.12 7.94 -4.58
N PRO A 117 3.92 7.55 -5.01
CA PRO A 117 3.63 7.39 -6.41
C PRO A 117 4.09 8.62 -7.21
N GLY A 118 4.76 8.39 -8.34
CA GLY A 118 5.04 9.42 -9.34
C GLY A 118 6.39 10.10 -9.28
N TYR A 119 7.03 10.14 -8.11
CA TYR A 119 8.33 10.79 -7.92
C TYR A 119 9.42 10.28 -8.86
N GLN A 120 9.34 9.02 -9.30
CA GLN A 120 10.31 8.45 -10.25
C GLN A 120 10.33 9.13 -11.64
N PHE A 121 9.24 9.78 -12.02
CA PHE A 121 9.06 10.43 -13.31
C PHE A 121 9.38 11.93 -13.28
N VAL A 122 9.39 12.53 -12.07
CA VAL A 122 9.65 13.95 -11.88
C VAL A 122 11.07 14.29 -12.31
N GLY A 123 11.24 15.47 -12.93
CA GLY A 123 12.54 15.96 -13.41
C GLY A 123 12.95 15.41 -14.78
N ASP A 124 12.15 14.54 -15.39
CA ASP A 124 12.40 14.04 -16.74
C ASP A 124 11.49 14.73 -17.76
N SER A 125 12.09 15.50 -18.66
CA SER A 125 11.37 16.34 -19.64
C SER A 125 10.50 15.56 -20.61
N ARG A 126 10.66 14.23 -20.71
CA ARG A 126 9.80 13.36 -21.51
C ARG A 126 8.44 13.13 -20.85
N TYR A 127 8.37 13.28 -19.52
CA TYR A 127 7.21 12.97 -18.69
C TYR A 127 6.43 14.20 -18.22
N GLY A 128 7.06 15.37 -18.24
CA GLY A 128 6.45 16.61 -17.77
C GLY A 128 7.43 17.76 -17.77
N LYS A 129 7.04 18.85 -17.12
CA LYS A 129 7.85 20.05 -16.96
C LYS A 129 7.57 20.74 -15.63
N TRP A 130 8.51 21.55 -15.17
CA TRP A 130 8.29 22.44 -14.04
C TRP A 130 7.41 23.61 -14.46
N ARG A 131 6.42 23.93 -13.62
CA ARG A 131 5.57 25.12 -13.73
C ARG A 131 5.74 25.96 -12.49
N GLU A 132 5.72 27.27 -12.68
CA GLU A 132 5.70 28.22 -11.58
C GLU A 132 4.28 28.31 -11.01
N ASP A 133 4.20 28.50 -9.70
CA ASP A 133 2.95 28.88 -9.05
C ASP A 133 2.90 30.39 -8.78
N ASN A 134 1.72 30.89 -8.46
CA ASN A 134 1.50 32.32 -8.19
C ASN A 134 2.18 32.81 -6.89
N ARG A 135 2.92 31.96 -6.19
CA ARG A 135 3.59 32.24 -4.91
C ARG A 135 5.12 32.10 -5.02
N GLY A 136 5.66 32.00 -6.24
CA GLY A 136 7.10 31.90 -6.52
C GLY A 136 7.68 30.49 -6.33
N GLY A 137 6.85 29.49 -6.07
CA GLY A 137 7.24 28.07 -6.06
C GLY A 137 7.25 27.47 -7.45
N SER A 138 7.82 26.26 -7.59
CA SER A 138 7.60 25.43 -8.78
C SER A 138 7.04 24.06 -8.43
N PHE A 139 6.07 23.60 -9.21
CA PHE A 139 5.51 22.25 -9.13
C PHE A 139 5.69 21.50 -10.45
N TRP A 140 5.71 20.18 -10.37
CA TRP A 140 5.84 19.32 -11.55
C TRP A 140 4.48 19.12 -12.22
N GLU A 141 4.38 19.49 -13.49
CA GLU A 141 3.23 19.25 -14.36
C GLU A 141 3.53 18.07 -15.29
N PHE A 142 2.77 16.99 -15.16
CA PHE A 142 2.83 15.85 -16.08
C PHE A 142 2.17 16.20 -17.42
N TYR A 143 2.75 15.72 -18.52
CA TYR A 143 2.08 15.84 -19.83
C TYR A 143 0.80 15.01 -19.89
N GLY A 144 -0.21 15.47 -20.65
CA GLY A 144 -1.54 14.85 -20.71
C GLY A 144 -1.56 13.37 -21.12
N LYS A 145 -0.58 12.88 -21.91
CA LYS A 145 -0.42 11.44 -22.20
C LYS A 145 -0.11 10.58 -20.96
N TYR A 146 0.25 11.23 -19.86
CA TYR A 146 0.45 10.66 -18.53
C TYR A 146 -0.63 11.14 -17.57
N ALA A 147 -1.82 11.52 -18.06
CA ALA A 147 -2.92 11.96 -17.21
C ALA A 147 -3.40 10.87 -16.23
N LEU A 148 -3.25 9.59 -16.57
CA LEU A 148 -3.49 8.47 -15.64
C LEU A 148 -2.49 8.47 -14.49
N PHE A 149 -1.22 8.76 -14.80
CA PHE A 149 -0.23 9.05 -13.78
C PHE A 149 -0.66 10.32 -13.04
N SER A 150 -0.93 11.46 -13.67
CA SER A 150 -1.30 12.68 -12.92
C SER A 150 -2.55 12.56 -12.05
N SER A 151 -3.58 11.82 -12.45
CA SER A 151 -4.80 11.63 -11.67
C SER A 151 -4.56 10.74 -10.44
N LEU A 152 -3.72 9.71 -10.58
CA LEU A 152 -3.34 8.82 -9.48
C LEU A 152 -2.21 9.36 -8.60
N LEU A 153 -1.37 10.23 -9.15
CA LEU A 153 -0.15 10.77 -8.53
C LEU A 153 -0.29 12.23 -8.07
N GLY A 154 -1.37 12.91 -8.50
CA GLY A 154 -1.59 14.36 -8.37
C GLY A 154 -3.07 14.78 -8.19
N GLY A 155 -4.04 13.88 -8.44
CA GLY A 155 -5.46 14.13 -8.16
C GLY A 155 -5.85 13.81 -6.71
N TRP A 156 -5.27 12.76 -6.13
CA TRP A 156 -5.41 12.38 -4.71
C TRP A 156 -4.23 12.86 -3.84
N TYR A 157 -3.12 13.17 -4.48
CA TYR A 157 -1.85 13.57 -3.87
C TYR A 157 -1.53 14.98 -4.31
N ARG A 158 -1.06 15.83 -3.41
CA ARG A 158 -0.80 17.25 -3.69
C ARG A 158 0.20 17.41 -4.86
N PRO A 159 0.21 18.54 -5.59
CA PRO A 159 1.25 18.80 -6.58
C PRO A 159 2.65 18.53 -6.02
N ILE A 160 3.52 17.90 -6.82
CA ILE A 160 4.89 17.60 -6.38
C ILE A 160 5.72 18.86 -6.56
N TYR A 161 6.05 19.52 -5.45
CA TYR A 161 6.86 20.72 -5.46
C TYR A 161 8.34 20.41 -5.63
N ARG A 162 9.08 21.39 -6.17
CA ARG A 162 10.52 21.28 -6.42
C ARG A 162 11.32 20.90 -5.18
N ASP A 163 10.98 21.46 -4.02
CA ASP A 163 11.68 21.16 -2.77
C ASP A 163 11.40 19.75 -2.24
N ASP A 164 10.20 19.23 -2.46
CA ASP A 164 9.86 17.84 -2.15
C ASP A 164 10.64 16.90 -3.07
N TYR A 165 10.74 17.23 -4.36
CA TYR A 165 11.54 16.46 -5.30
C TYR A 165 13.03 16.47 -4.97
N ARG A 166 13.60 17.64 -4.62
CA ARG A 166 15.00 17.74 -4.14
C ARG A 166 15.23 16.88 -2.90
N SER A 167 14.27 16.85 -1.98
CA SER A 167 14.33 15.97 -0.81
C SER A 167 14.27 14.50 -1.22
N TYR A 168 13.33 14.11 -2.06
CA TYR A 168 13.26 12.77 -2.63
C TYR A 168 14.57 12.32 -3.28
N GLN A 169 15.22 13.18 -4.08
CA GLN A 169 16.49 12.85 -4.73
C GLN A 169 17.56 12.42 -3.72
N ARG A 170 17.68 13.12 -2.57
CA ARG A 170 18.63 12.76 -1.50
C ARG A 170 18.33 11.41 -0.86
N TYR A 171 17.06 11.02 -0.76
CA TYR A 171 16.66 9.70 -0.23
C TYR A 171 16.90 8.60 -1.26
N ARG A 172 16.59 8.89 -2.53
CA ARG A 172 16.81 7.98 -3.66
C ARG A 172 18.29 7.62 -3.83
N THR A 173 19.20 8.60 -3.75
CA THR A 173 20.65 8.35 -3.87
C THR A 173 21.20 7.48 -2.73
N ARG A 174 20.59 7.56 -1.55
CA ARG A 174 20.90 6.70 -0.38
C ARG A 174 20.14 5.39 -0.37
N ASN A 175 19.32 5.14 -1.38
CA ASN A 175 18.47 3.96 -1.50
C ASN A 175 17.52 3.72 -0.32
N VAL A 176 16.99 4.79 0.27
CA VAL A 176 16.06 4.71 1.40
C VAL A 176 14.64 5.14 1.02
N PRO A 177 13.60 4.62 1.69
CA PRO A 177 12.23 5.05 1.45
C PRO A 177 12.01 6.54 1.73
N TYR A 178 11.31 7.23 0.82
CA TYR A 178 10.94 8.63 1.00
C TYR A 178 9.46 8.74 1.38
N PHE A 179 9.14 9.38 2.51
CA PHE A 179 7.77 9.52 3.02
C PHE A 179 7.19 10.93 2.84
N GLY A 180 7.83 11.77 2.03
CA GLY A 180 7.54 13.20 1.97
C GLY A 180 8.37 14.00 2.96
N ARG A 181 8.43 15.32 2.77
CA ARG A 181 9.25 16.21 3.62
C ARG A 181 8.68 16.31 5.04
N ASN A 182 7.36 16.21 5.15
CA ASN A 182 6.61 16.30 6.39
C ASN A 182 5.99 14.94 6.79
N LYS A 183 6.50 13.83 6.23
CA LYS A 183 5.99 12.46 6.45
C LYS A 183 4.51 12.31 6.09
N GLU A 184 4.06 13.05 5.09
CA GLU A 184 2.67 13.10 4.65
C GLU A 184 2.22 11.83 3.88
N TYR A 185 3.16 11.00 3.43
CA TYR A 185 2.91 9.73 2.75
C TYR A 185 3.14 8.52 3.66
N GLY A 186 2.73 7.33 3.19
CA GLY A 186 2.79 6.08 3.96
C GLY A 186 1.66 5.95 4.99
N THR A 187 1.62 4.82 5.68
CA THR A 187 0.50 4.40 6.57
C THR A 187 0.23 5.37 7.72
N SER A 188 1.24 6.10 8.20
CA SER A 188 1.07 7.13 9.24
C SER A 188 0.71 8.51 8.68
N GLY A 189 0.96 8.75 7.39
CA GLY A 189 0.86 10.05 6.74
C GLY A 189 -0.58 10.53 6.56
N SER A 190 -0.75 11.84 6.50
CA SER A 190 -2.05 12.49 6.34
C SER A 190 -2.75 12.09 5.04
N ILE A 191 -2.00 11.87 3.96
CA ILE A 191 -2.59 11.54 2.66
C ILE A 191 -3.19 10.13 2.65
N ALA A 192 -2.53 9.16 3.28
CA ALA A 192 -3.09 7.82 3.42
C ALA A 192 -4.36 7.85 4.29
N ARG A 193 -4.34 8.58 5.40
CA ARG A 193 -5.49 8.76 6.31
C ARG A 193 -6.71 9.32 5.60
N GLN A 194 -6.52 10.29 4.73
CA GLN A 194 -7.59 10.90 3.95
C GLN A 194 -8.13 9.96 2.86
N ASN A 195 -7.24 9.30 2.10
CA ASN A 195 -7.64 8.57 0.90
C ASN A 195 -7.94 7.08 1.11
N LYS A 196 -7.64 6.50 2.28
CA LYS A 196 -7.84 5.08 2.58
C LYS A 196 -8.78 4.84 3.78
N PRO A 197 -9.98 5.44 3.84
CA PRO A 197 -10.86 5.35 5.01
C PRO A 197 -11.23 3.91 5.38
N ASN A 198 -11.40 3.04 4.39
CA ASN A 198 -11.71 1.62 4.60
C ASN A 198 -10.60 0.88 5.36
N PHE A 199 -9.33 1.17 5.08
CA PHE A 199 -8.20 0.60 5.80
C PHE A 199 -8.24 0.98 7.29
N TYR A 200 -8.41 2.27 7.58
CA TYR A 200 -8.43 2.76 8.96
C TYR A 200 -9.69 2.32 9.71
N SER A 201 -10.85 2.26 9.04
CA SER A 201 -12.08 1.69 9.63
C SER A 201 -11.87 0.24 10.06
N ARG A 202 -11.30 -0.61 9.20
CA ARG A 202 -10.96 -2.00 9.56
C ARG A 202 -9.95 -2.09 10.70
N ARG A 203 -8.93 -1.21 10.70
CA ARG A 203 -7.93 -1.15 11.77
C ARG A 203 -8.55 -0.77 13.11
N LEU A 204 -9.38 0.28 13.14
CA LEU A 204 -10.10 0.73 14.34
C LEU A 204 -11.04 -0.34 14.88
N ASN A 205 -11.82 -0.99 14.00
CA ASN A 205 -12.71 -2.08 14.40
C ASN A 205 -11.93 -3.23 15.03
N ARG A 206 -10.77 -3.61 14.47
CA ARG A 206 -9.91 -4.64 15.06
C ARG A 206 -9.40 -4.24 16.44
N GLU A 207 -8.97 -3.00 16.62
CA GLU A 207 -8.52 -2.51 17.92
C GLU A 207 -9.65 -2.51 18.95
N ARG A 208 -10.87 -2.10 18.56
CA ARG A 208 -12.07 -2.18 19.42
C ARG A 208 -12.36 -3.62 19.83
N MET A 209 -12.38 -4.56 18.89
CA MET A 209 -12.63 -5.98 19.18
C MET A 209 -11.55 -6.58 20.09
N ARG A 210 -10.28 -6.21 19.91
CA ARG A 210 -9.18 -6.61 20.80
C ARG A 210 -9.40 -6.09 22.23
N LYS A 211 -9.76 -4.80 22.38
CA LYS A 211 -10.05 -4.19 23.69
C LYS A 211 -11.25 -4.85 24.37
N ALA A 212 -12.34 -5.11 23.64
CA ALA A 212 -13.51 -5.83 24.16
C ALA A 212 -13.12 -7.21 24.67
N SER A 213 -12.41 -8.00 23.84
CA SER A 213 -11.96 -9.36 24.23
C SER A 213 -11.00 -9.37 25.43
N PHE A 214 -10.25 -8.29 25.64
CA PHE A 214 -9.40 -8.13 26.81
C PHE A 214 -10.23 -7.80 28.06
N SER A 215 -11.18 -6.86 27.96
CA SER A 215 -12.11 -6.52 29.04
C SER A 215 -12.88 -7.76 29.51
N ASP A 216 -13.37 -8.59 28.58
CA ASP A 216 -14.08 -9.83 28.90
C ASP A 216 -13.20 -10.87 29.59
N ARG A 217 -11.90 -10.92 29.28
CA ARG A 217 -10.94 -11.76 30.01
C ARG A 217 -10.70 -11.27 31.43
N VAL A 218 -10.54 -9.95 31.59
CA VAL A 218 -10.33 -9.33 32.91
C VAL A 218 -11.55 -9.52 33.81
N LYS A 219 -12.76 -9.25 33.30
CA LYS A 219 -14.03 -9.47 34.03
C LYS A 219 -14.19 -10.91 34.51
N ARG A 220 -13.88 -11.90 33.66
CA ARG A 220 -13.92 -13.33 34.03
C ARG A 220 -12.89 -13.72 35.09
N LYS A 221 -11.75 -13.03 35.16
CA LYS A 221 -10.72 -13.28 36.18
C LYS A 221 -11.08 -12.64 37.53
N ILE A 222 -11.62 -11.42 37.51
CA ILE A 222 -12.04 -10.67 38.72
C ILE A 222 -13.34 -11.25 39.31
N GLY A 223 -14.27 -11.72 38.48
CA GLY A 223 -15.51 -12.36 38.95
C GLY A 223 -15.29 -13.69 39.69
N ARG A 224 -14.11 -14.32 39.54
CA ARG A 224 -13.70 -15.52 40.29
C ARG A 224 -13.00 -15.21 41.61
N SER A 225 -12.47 -14.00 41.78
CA SER A 225 -11.92 -13.52 43.06
C SER A 225 -13.01 -12.82 43.89
N LYS A 226 -14.09 -13.55 44.20
CA LYS A 226 -14.82 -13.28 45.44
C LYS A 226 -14.19 -14.18 46.50
N THR A 227 -13.14 -13.69 47.14
CA THR A 227 -12.72 -14.22 48.44
C THR A 227 -13.92 -14.09 49.36
N SER A 228 -14.55 -15.23 49.62
CA SER A 228 -15.45 -15.44 50.74
C SER A 228 -14.70 -15.09 52.02
N PHE A 229 -14.78 -13.84 52.48
CA PHE A 229 -14.59 -13.51 53.88
C PHE A 229 -15.77 -14.12 54.64
N ARG A 230 -15.67 -15.42 54.90
CA ARG A 230 -16.55 -16.13 55.84
C ARG A 230 -16.05 -15.73 57.22
N SER A 231 -16.66 -14.70 57.80
CA SER A 231 -16.50 -14.36 59.21
C SER A 231 -16.96 -15.57 60.05
N ARG A 232 -16.00 -16.39 60.47
CA ARG A 232 -16.21 -17.45 61.46
C ARG A 232 -16.04 -16.82 62.86
N THR A 233 -17.17 -16.70 63.53
CA THR A 233 -17.39 -17.06 64.95
C THR A 233 -16.60 -16.31 66.03
N GLY A 234 -17.35 -15.66 66.92
CA GLY A 234 -16.88 -15.22 68.25
C GLY A 234 -18.08 -14.94 69.15
N GLY A 235 -18.89 -15.96 69.42
CA GLY A 235 -19.96 -15.88 70.42
C GLY A 235 -19.36 -16.01 71.82
N LEU A 236 -19.49 -14.95 72.61
CA LEU A 236 -19.24 -14.93 74.06
C LEU A 236 -20.57 -15.21 74.76
N GLY A 237 -20.72 -16.43 75.27
CA GLY A 237 -21.79 -16.83 76.18
C GLY A 237 -21.20 -17.15 77.56
N LYS A 238 -21.89 -16.68 78.59
CA LYS A 238 -21.55 -16.75 80.03
C LYS A 238 -21.36 -18.17 80.55
#